data_AF-A0A433DJH9-F1
#
_entry.id   AF-A0A433DJH9-F1
#
_cell.length_a   1.000
_cell.length_b   1.000
_cell.length_c   1.000
_cell.angle_alpha   90.00
_cell.angle_beta   90.00
_cell.angle_gamma   90.00
#
_symmetry.space_group_name_H-M   'P 1'
#
loop_
_entity.id
_entity.type
_entity.pdbx_description
1 polymer ?
#
loop_
_entity_poly.entity_id
_entity_poly.type
_entity_poly.pdbx_seq_one_letter_code
_entity_poly.pdbx_strand_id
1 'polypeptide(L)'
;MQKPKDKSKPEPLAKPPQPDAQQKKPAPAKPPQPDTPHKHPKDQQPPPKPKGEPPKPDVKPRKLDRIPLLRQQFQSGFPINKELTVTRKIQSGTSIFEATRSGGDSCILKIFPTVSASDQDLDIISREMDILMDIKNKSKNVVSVKKTGENKEFAYIVMEQCHGDVHELIESLRGKDSQEHENVARAAFAQMLDGISFLHRHGKQSEYRNTQCGQSEERGRICRLNFLQALNRHITHSLPICGLFRLFS
;
A
#
# COMPACT_ATOMS: atom_id res chain seq x y z
N MET A 1 -12.74 70.86 -8.17
CA MET A 1 -12.11 70.10 -7.07
C MET A 1 -13.22 69.56 -6.17
N GLN A 2 -13.62 68.29 -6.36
CA GLN A 2 -14.67 67.64 -5.59
C GLN A 2 -14.07 66.90 -4.39
N LYS A 3 -14.60 67.18 -3.19
CA LYS A 3 -14.29 66.44 -1.95
C LYS A 3 -14.96 65.07 -1.98
N PRO A 4 -14.28 63.96 -1.65
CA PRO A 4 -14.95 62.70 -1.39
C PRO A 4 -15.61 62.73 -0.02
N LYS A 5 -16.90 62.35 0.03
CA LYS A 5 -17.66 62.11 1.26
C LYS A 5 -17.40 60.69 1.72
N ASP A 6 -16.75 60.59 2.87
CA ASP A 6 -16.52 59.38 3.63
C ASP A 6 -17.75 59.11 4.53
N LYS A 7 -18.48 58.01 4.29
CA LYS A 7 -19.57 57.52 5.16
C LYS A 7 -19.79 56.02 4.94
N SER A 8 -18.99 55.18 5.61
CA SER A 8 -19.39 53.80 5.91
C SER A 8 -19.42 53.62 7.44
N LYS A 9 -20.65 53.59 7.96
CA LYS A 9 -20.98 53.31 9.36
C LYS A 9 -20.99 51.78 9.54
N PRO A 10 -20.23 51.19 10.48
CA PRO A 10 -20.26 49.75 10.68
C PRO A 10 -21.57 49.32 11.36
N GLU A 11 -22.14 48.23 10.83
CA GLU A 11 -23.31 47.53 11.38
C GLU A 11 -22.97 46.86 12.73
N PRO A 12 -23.91 46.77 13.68
CA PRO A 12 -23.68 46.11 14.95
C PRO A 12 -23.60 44.58 14.76
N LEU A 13 -22.53 43.96 15.28
CA LEU A 13 -22.40 42.51 15.37
C LEU A 13 -23.59 41.89 16.13
N ALA A 14 -24.26 40.94 15.49
CA ALA A 14 -25.27 40.10 16.12
C ALA A 14 -24.65 39.29 17.28
N LYS A 15 -25.37 39.23 18.41
CA LYS A 15 -24.98 38.43 19.57
C LYS A 15 -24.98 36.93 19.22
N PRO A 16 -24.00 36.14 19.71
CA PRO A 16 -24.01 34.70 19.56
C PRO A 16 -25.23 34.08 20.28
N PRO A 17 -25.83 33.02 19.73
CA PRO A 17 -26.90 32.28 20.39
C PRO A 17 -26.36 31.62 21.67
N GLN A 18 -27.14 31.73 22.75
CA GLN A 18 -26.87 31.00 24.00
C GLN A 18 -27.11 29.50 23.78
N PRO A 19 -26.24 28.62 24.32
CA PRO A 19 -26.42 27.18 24.21
C PRO A 19 -27.58 26.72 25.11
N ASP A 20 -28.58 26.13 24.47
CA ASP A 20 -29.72 25.50 25.12
C ASP A 20 -29.31 24.30 25.98
N ALA A 21 -29.96 24.26 27.14
CA ALA A 21 -30.25 23.15 28.04
C ALA A 21 -29.52 21.81 27.83
N GLN A 22 -28.78 21.44 28.87
CA GLN A 22 -28.24 20.11 29.16
C GLN A 22 -29.26 18.98 28.88
N GLN A 23 -29.01 18.21 27.82
CA GLN A 23 -29.65 16.91 27.61
C GLN A 23 -29.18 15.93 28.70
N LYS A 24 -30.13 15.46 29.52
CA LYS A 24 -29.94 14.38 30.49
C LYS A 24 -29.42 13.14 29.78
N LYS A 25 -28.21 12.71 30.17
CA LYS A 25 -27.54 11.48 29.76
C LYS A 25 -28.41 10.26 30.16
N PRO A 26 -28.76 9.34 29.24
CA PRO A 26 -29.42 8.09 29.60
C PRO A 26 -28.49 7.24 30.48
N ALA A 27 -29.07 6.56 31.47
CA ALA A 27 -28.36 5.64 32.34
C ALA A 27 -27.71 4.49 31.53
N PRO A 28 -26.52 4.01 31.94
CA PRO A 28 -25.84 2.91 31.26
C PRO A 28 -26.66 1.63 31.35
N ALA A 29 -26.91 1.01 30.19
CA ALA A 29 -27.53 -0.30 30.09
C ALA A 29 -26.67 -1.35 30.80
N LYS A 30 -27.33 -2.21 31.57
CA LYS A 30 -26.74 -3.31 32.33
C LYS A 30 -26.02 -4.27 31.36
N PRO A 31 -24.78 -4.72 31.67
CA PRO A 31 -24.08 -5.68 30.82
C PRO A 31 -24.89 -6.98 30.68
N PRO A 32 -24.94 -7.59 29.48
CA PRO A 32 -25.51 -8.91 29.30
C PRO A 32 -24.74 -9.93 30.14
N GLN A 33 -25.47 -10.78 30.87
CA GLN A 33 -24.88 -11.88 31.63
C GLN A 33 -24.25 -12.89 30.66
N PRO A 34 -23.10 -13.48 31.01
CA PRO A 34 -22.47 -14.52 30.20
C PRO A 34 -23.36 -15.76 30.14
N ASP A 35 -23.64 -16.20 28.92
CA ASP A 35 -24.33 -17.45 28.64
C ASP A 35 -23.55 -18.67 29.19
N THR A 36 -24.35 -19.65 29.56
CA THR A 36 -24.00 -20.91 30.22
C THR A 36 -22.93 -21.75 29.50
N PRO A 37 -22.26 -22.67 30.22
CA PRO A 37 -21.19 -23.49 29.66
C PRO A 37 -21.74 -24.44 28.59
N HIS A 38 -21.27 -24.28 27.34
CA HIS A 38 -21.48 -25.27 26.29
C HIS A 38 -20.79 -26.59 26.66
N LYS A 39 -21.58 -27.67 26.65
CA LYS A 39 -21.13 -29.06 26.81
C LYS A 39 -19.97 -29.37 25.85
N HIS A 40 -18.92 -29.97 26.40
CA HIS A 40 -17.84 -30.59 25.65
C HIS A 40 -18.39 -31.57 24.59
N PRO A 41 -17.96 -31.45 23.32
CA PRO A 41 -18.13 -32.53 22.35
C PRO A 41 -17.33 -33.75 22.83
N LYS A 42 -18.00 -34.90 22.90
CA LYS A 42 -17.37 -36.19 23.15
C LYS A 42 -16.29 -36.47 22.12
N ASP A 43 -15.21 -37.09 22.60
CA ASP A 43 -14.08 -37.62 21.85
C ASP A 43 -14.53 -38.29 20.54
N GLN A 44 -14.29 -37.60 19.42
CA GLN A 44 -14.31 -38.24 18.11
C GLN A 44 -12.98 -38.97 17.97
N GLN A 45 -13.06 -40.30 17.84
CA GLN A 45 -11.91 -41.14 17.52
C GLN A 45 -11.22 -40.62 16.25
N PRO A 46 -9.88 -40.53 16.24
CA PRO A 46 -9.15 -40.12 15.06
C PRO A 46 -9.44 -41.07 13.90
N PRO A 47 -9.66 -40.55 12.67
CA PRO A 47 -9.89 -41.38 11.50
C PRO A 47 -8.69 -42.32 11.29
N PRO A 48 -8.93 -43.55 10.82
CA PRO A 48 -7.87 -44.53 10.55
C PRO A 48 -6.86 -43.96 9.55
N LYS A 49 -5.57 -44.06 9.91
CA LYS A 49 -4.44 -43.65 9.06
C LYS A 49 -4.59 -44.22 7.64
N PRO A 50 -4.57 -43.38 6.59
CA PRO A 50 -4.51 -43.85 5.21
C PRO A 50 -3.27 -44.73 5.03
N LYS A 51 -3.47 -45.97 4.58
CA LYS A 51 -2.38 -46.87 4.21
C LYS A 51 -1.77 -46.37 2.90
N GLY A 52 -0.51 -45.93 2.98
CA GLY A 52 0.44 -45.93 1.87
C GLY A 52 0.15 -44.95 0.74
N GLU A 53 0.49 -43.68 0.96
CA GLU A 53 0.87 -42.84 -0.18
C GLU A 53 2.14 -43.44 -0.82
N PRO A 54 2.19 -43.62 -2.15
CA PRO A 54 3.39 -44.08 -2.83
C PRO A 54 4.54 -43.09 -2.56
N PRO A 55 5.78 -43.58 -2.35
CA PRO A 55 6.92 -42.73 -2.07
C PRO A 55 7.06 -41.70 -3.18
N LYS A 56 6.86 -40.42 -2.83
CA LYS A 56 7.10 -39.31 -3.75
C LYS A 56 8.53 -39.45 -4.26
N PRO A 57 8.77 -39.35 -5.59
CA PRO A 57 10.11 -39.43 -6.13
C PRO A 57 10.98 -38.40 -5.41
N ASP A 58 12.15 -38.86 -4.98
CA ASP A 58 13.13 -38.10 -4.20
C ASP A 58 13.69 -37.00 -5.11
N VAL A 59 12.94 -35.90 -5.25
CA VAL A 59 13.36 -34.72 -6.01
C VAL A 59 14.46 -34.07 -5.20
N LYS A 60 15.71 -34.48 -5.49
CA LYS A 60 16.91 -33.82 -4.95
C LYS A 60 16.73 -32.31 -5.14
N PRO A 61 16.64 -31.52 -4.06
CA PRO A 61 16.54 -30.07 -4.20
C PRO A 61 17.76 -29.62 -4.99
N ARG A 62 17.52 -29.05 -6.19
CA ARG A 62 18.57 -28.43 -6.99
C ARG A 62 19.18 -27.35 -6.09
N LYS A 63 20.40 -27.60 -5.61
CA LYS A 63 21.19 -26.60 -4.90
C LYS A 63 21.41 -25.44 -5.86
N LEU A 64 20.57 -24.43 -5.73
CA LEU A 64 20.57 -23.24 -6.56
C LEU A 64 21.60 -22.28 -5.98
N ASP A 65 22.89 -22.60 -6.12
CA ASP A 65 24.02 -21.77 -5.65
C ASP A 65 24.17 -20.45 -6.46
N ARG A 66 23.14 -20.01 -7.19
CA ARG A 66 23.18 -18.84 -8.09
C ARG A 66 22.57 -17.54 -7.52
N ILE A 67 22.06 -17.55 -6.30
CA ILE A 67 21.37 -16.40 -5.71
C ILE A 67 22.29 -15.21 -5.29
N PRO A 68 23.64 -15.32 -5.16
CA PRO A 68 24.46 -14.13 -4.82
C PRO A 68 24.53 -13.05 -5.90
N LEU A 69 24.38 -13.40 -7.18
CA LEU A 69 24.69 -12.50 -8.30
C LEU A 69 23.75 -11.30 -8.40
N LEU A 70 22.44 -11.50 -8.27
CA LEU A 70 21.45 -10.42 -8.45
C LEU A 70 21.48 -9.35 -7.36
N ARG A 71 21.85 -9.71 -6.12
CA ARG A 71 22.00 -8.72 -5.04
C ARG A 71 23.21 -7.81 -5.24
N GLN A 72 24.22 -8.29 -5.96
CA GLN A 72 25.46 -7.56 -6.20
C GLN A 72 25.46 -6.77 -7.52
N GLN A 73 24.52 -7.05 -8.43
CA GLN A 73 24.51 -6.50 -9.80
C GLN A 73 23.93 -5.08 -9.90
N PHE A 74 22.90 -4.72 -9.14
CA PHE A 74 22.29 -3.39 -9.24
C PHE A 74 23.05 -2.35 -8.41
N GLN A 75 24.26 -2.04 -8.85
CA GLN A 75 25.07 -0.94 -8.32
C GLN A 75 24.77 0.37 -9.04
N SER A 76 25.24 1.48 -8.48
CA SER A 76 25.22 2.78 -9.17
C SER A 76 25.88 2.65 -10.54
N GLY A 77 25.23 3.19 -11.57
CA GLY A 77 25.65 3.09 -12.96
C GLY A 77 25.12 1.86 -13.71
N PHE A 78 24.41 0.93 -13.06
CA PHE A 78 23.89 -0.26 -13.74
C PHE A 78 22.79 0.11 -14.76
N PRO A 79 22.98 -0.19 -16.07
CA PRO A 79 21.98 0.09 -17.08
C PRO A 79 20.86 -0.96 -17.05
N ILE A 80 19.63 -0.50 -16.85
CA ILE A 80 18.44 -1.36 -16.94
C ILE A 80 18.04 -1.58 -18.41
N ASN A 81 18.13 -0.52 -19.20
CA ASN A 81 17.95 -0.52 -20.65
C ASN A 81 18.61 0.74 -21.25
N LYS A 82 18.40 1.02 -22.54
CA LYS A 82 18.97 2.21 -23.21
C LYS A 82 18.51 3.56 -22.62
N GLU A 83 17.43 3.58 -21.84
CA GLU A 83 16.80 4.78 -21.31
C GLU A 83 16.95 4.92 -19.79
N LEU A 84 17.43 3.91 -19.07
CA LEU A 84 17.36 3.85 -17.60
C LEU A 84 18.67 3.33 -17.00
N THR A 85 19.21 4.10 -16.05
CA THR A 85 20.41 3.73 -15.30
C THR A 85 20.18 3.88 -13.81
N VAL A 86 20.46 2.84 -13.04
CA VAL A 86 20.38 2.86 -11.57
C VAL A 86 21.38 3.87 -11.02
N THR A 87 20.95 4.74 -10.11
CA THR A 87 21.84 5.71 -9.45
C THR A 87 22.17 5.31 -8.03
N ARG A 88 21.17 4.91 -7.23
CA ARG A 88 21.38 4.42 -5.87
C ARG A 88 20.29 3.46 -5.43
N LYS A 89 20.61 2.63 -4.44
CA LYS A 89 19.64 1.80 -3.73
C LYS A 89 19.00 2.61 -2.61
N ILE A 90 17.67 2.61 -2.54
CA ILE A 90 16.93 3.39 -1.53
C ILE A 90 16.69 2.56 -0.28
N GLN A 91 16.29 1.29 -0.45
CA GLN A 91 15.88 0.45 0.67
C GLN A 91 16.60 -0.89 0.69
N SER A 92 17.00 -1.34 1.87
CA SER A 92 17.58 -2.66 2.11
C SER A 92 16.47 -3.70 2.31
N GLY A 93 16.55 -4.81 1.57
CA GLY A 93 15.57 -5.91 1.63
C GLY A 93 14.52 -5.88 0.51
N THR A 94 14.19 -4.69 0.01
CA THR A 94 13.32 -4.51 -1.15
C THR A 94 14.17 -3.97 -2.30
N SER A 95 13.93 -4.46 -3.51
CA SER A 95 14.69 -4.07 -4.69
C SER A 95 14.18 -2.73 -5.23
N ILE A 96 14.22 -1.69 -4.39
CA ILE A 96 13.84 -0.32 -4.70
C ILE A 96 15.08 0.53 -4.94
N PHE A 97 15.16 1.13 -6.11
CA PHE A 97 16.28 1.92 -6.59
C PHE A 97 15.81 3.28 -7.09
N GLU A 98 16.66 4.28 -6.92
CA GLU A 98 16.58 5.49 -7.73
C GLU A 98 17.28 5.22 -9.07
N ALA A 99 16.75 5.80 -10.13
CA ALA A 99 17.34 5.71 -11.46
C ALA A 99 17.15 7.00 -12.24
N THR A 100 18.09 7.28 -13.14
CA THR A 100 18.04 8.42 -14.05
C THR A 100 17.62 7.94 -15.44
N ARG A 101 16.76 8.72 -16.09
CA ARG A 101 16.34 8.51 -17.47
C ARG A 101 17.34 9.13 -18.45
N SER A 102 17.32 8.74 -19.71
CA SER A 102 18.20 9.33 -20.75
C SER A 102 18.07 10.87 -20.89
N GLY A 103 16.98 11.47 -20.42
CA GLY A 103 16.79 12.94 -20.38
C GLY A 103 17.26 13.63 -19.10
N GLY A 104 17.82 12.92 -18.13
CA GLY A 104 18.26 13.47 -16.83
C GLY A 104 17.20 13.42 -15.73
N ASP A 105 15.92 13.17 -16.06
CA ASP A 105 14.85 13.01 -15.07
C ASP A 105 15.13 11.82 -14.14
N SER A 106 14.92 12.00 -12.84
CA SER A 106 15.01 10.92 -11.86
C SER A 106 13.65 10.23 -11.66
N CYS A 107 13.72 8.95 -11.31
CA CYS A 107 12.56 8.07 -11.12
C CYS A 107 12.87 6.96 -10.10
N ILE A 108 11.84 6.24 -9.70
CA ILE A 108 11.96 5.10 -8.78
C ILE A 108 11.75 3.80 -9.57
N LEU A 109 12.62 2.83 -9.33
CA LEU A 109 12.53 1.49 -9.89
C LEU A 109 12.25 0.47 -8.79
N LYS A 110 11.20 -0.32 -8.98
CA LYS A 110 11.00 -1.58 -8.25
C LYS A 110 11.39 -2.73 -9.18
N ILE A 111 12.40 -3.51 -8.79
CA ILE A 111 12.95 -4.61 -9.59
C ILE A 111 12.58 -5.96 -8.95
N PHE A 112 12.11 -6.91 -9.75
CA PHE A 112 11.74 -8.24 -9.31
C PHE A 112 12.64 -9.27 -10.00
N PRO A 113 13.47 -10.02 -9.27
CA PRO A 113 14.25 -11.10 -9.86
C PRO A 113 13.34 -12.20 -10.41
N THR A 114 13.47 -12.56 -11.68
CA THR A 114 12.62 -13.59 -12.32
C THR A 114 13.30 -14.96 -12.40
N VAL A 115 14.63 -15.00 -12.50
CA VAL A 115 15.40 -16.26 -12.66
C VAL A 115 15.30 -17.25 -11.49
N SER A 116 14.97 -16.76 -10.30
CA SER A 116 14.83 -17.58 -9.09
C SER A 116 13.41 -17.53 -8.52
N ALA A 117 12.48 -16.90 -9.23
CA ALA A 117 11.09 -16.82 -8.83
C ALA A 117 10.40 -18.16 -9.11
N SER A 118 9.52 -18.59 -8.21
CA SER A 118 8.58 -19.68 -8.52
C SER A 118 7.51 -19.19 -9.51
N ASP A 119 6.80 -20.11 -10.19
CA ASP A 119 5.68 -19.74 -11.06
C ASP A 119 4.63 -18.92 -10.31
N GLN A 120 4.39 -19.25 -9.04
CA GLN A 120 3.50 -18.48 -8.17
C GLN A 120 4.01 -17.05 -7.93
N ASP A 121 5.32 -16.86 -7.72
CA ASP A 121 5.91 -15.52 -7.57
C ASP A 121 5.80 -14.72 -8.88
N LEU A 122 6.01 -15.37 -10.03
CA LEU A 122 5.85 -14.74 -11.34
C LEU A 122 4.40 -14.30 -11.57
N ASP A 123 3.42 -15.12 -11.19
CA ASP A 123 2.00 -14.76 -11.25
C ASP A 123 1.67 -13.55 -10.35
N ILE A 124 2.28 -13.48 -9.16
CA ILE A 124 2.12 -12.35 -8.24
C ILE A 124 2.73 -11.08 -8.86
N ILE A 125 3.93 -11.17 -9.43
CA ILE A 125 4.62 -10.05 -10.08
C ILE A 125 3.79 -9.54 -11.27
N SER A 126 3.36 -10.45 -12.14
CA SER A 126 2.54 -10.15 -13.31
C SER A 126 1.24 -9.45 -12.90
N ARG A 127 0.53 -10.01 -11.91
CA ARG A 127 -0.70 -9.41 -11.38
C ARG A 127 -0.46 -8.02 -10.77
N GLU A 128 0.64 -7.83 -10.06
CA GLU A 128 0.99 -6.53 -9.50
C GLU A 128 1.21 -5.49 -10.62
N MET A 129 1.93 -5.86 -11.68
CA MET A 129 2.16 -5.01 -12.84
C MET A 129 0.86 -4.66 -13.56
N ASP A 130 -0.03 -5.63 -13.76
CA ASP A 130 -1.34 -5.43 -14.39
C ASP A 130 -2.21 -4.45 -13.60
N ILE A 131 -2.35 -4.66 -12.28
CA ILE A 131 -3.10 -3.76 -11.39
C ILE A 131 -2.57 -2.33 -11.50
N LEU A 132 -1.25 -2.19 -11.40
CA LEU A 132 -0.57 -0.90 -11.40
C LEU A 132 -0.71 -0.16 -12.74
N MET A 133 -0.68 -0.90 -13.85
CA MET A 133 -0.92 -0.35 -15.19
C MET A 133 -2.40 0.01 -15.39
N ASP A 134 -3.34 -0.78 -14.87
CA ASP A 134 -4.77 -0.50 -14.93
C ASP A 134 -5.15 0.77 -14.17
N ILE A 135 -4.44 1.11 -13.10
CA ILE A 135 -4.70 2.32 -12.31
C ILE A 135 -3.82 3.52 -12.70
N LYS A 136 -2.95 3.36 -13.70
CA LYS A 136 -2.02 4.38 -14.14
C LYS A 136 -2.74 5.71 -14.41
N ASN A 137 -2.29 6.77 -13.73
CA ASN A 137 -2.79 8.15 -13.84
C ASN A 137 -4.27 8.36 -13.46
N LYS A 138 -4.93 7.41 -12.79
CA LYS A 138 -6.33 7.53 -12.37
C LYS A 138 -6.53 8.18 -11.00
N SER A 139 -5.48 8.23 -10.17
CA SER A 139 -5.52 8.86 -8.84
C SER A 139 -4.28 9.73 -8.63
N LYS A 140 -4.49 10.91 -8.03
CA LYS A 140 -3.42 11.82 -7.61
C LYS A 140 -2.76 11.40 -6.30
N ASN A 141 -3.42 10.55 -5.51
CA ASN A 141 -2.93 10.10 -4.20
C ASN A 141 -2.21 8.74 -4.29
N VAL A 142 -2.09 8.18 -5.50
CA VAL A 142 -1.34 6.94 -5.77
C VAL A 142 -0.17 7.28 -6.69
N VAL A 143 1.00 6.73 -6.38
CA VAL A 143 2.23 6.94 -7.14
C VAL A 143 2.03 6.52 -8.59
N SER A 144 2.32 7.46 -9.50
CA SER A 144 2.14 7.27 -10.93
C SER A 144 3.16 6.28 -11.49
N VAL A 145 2.66 5.18 -12.04
CA VAL A 145 3.44 4.21 -12.81
C VAL A 145 3.69 4.79 -14.19
N LYS A 146 4.96 4.99 -14.55
CA LYS A 146 5.37 5.54 -15.85
C LYS A 146 5.48 4.43 -16.89
N LYS A 147 6.16 3.34 -16.55
CA LYS A 147 6.50 2.26 -17.48
C LYS A 147 6.72 0.96 -16.71
N THR A 148 6.51 -0.16 -17.37
CA THR A 148 6.89 -1.50 -16.91
C THR A 148 7.80 -2.15 -17.96
N GLY A 149 8.56 -3.16 -17.56
CA GLY A 149 9.35 -3.96 -18.49
C GLY A 149 9.84 -5.24 -17.87
N GLU A 150 10.28 -6.15 -18.73
CA GLU A 150 10.75 -7.47 -18.34
C GLU A 150 11.90 -7.89 -19.25
N ASN A 151 12.85 -8.65 -18.70
CA ASN A 151 13.85 -9.40 -19.44
C ASN A 151 14.04 -10.80 -18.82
N LYS A 152 15.02 -11.55 -19.33
CA LYS A 152 15.29 -12.93 -18.86
C LYS A 152 15.71 -13.02 -17.39
N GLU A 153 16.17 -11.93 -16.79
CA GLU A 153 16.77 -11.90 -15.45
C GLU A 153 15.85 -11.26 -14.40
N PHE A 154 15.10 -10.24 -14.79
CA PHE A 154 14.23 -9.49 -13.91
C PHE A 154 13.08 -8.78 -14.64
N ALA A 155 12.01 -8.50 -13.88
CA ALA A 155 10.95 -7.56 -14.23
C ALA A 155 11.14 -6.24 -13.46
N TYR A 156 10.63 -5.14 -13.97
CA TYR A 156 10.72 -3.84 -13.29
C TYR A 156 9.52 -2.93 -13.54
N ILE A 157 9.29 -2.05 -12.57
CA ILE A 157 8.27 -1.00 -12.60
C ILE A 157 8.95 0.34 -12.39
N VAL A 158 8.77 1.25 -13.35
CA VAL A 158 9.22 2.64 -13.31
C VAL A 158 8.10 3.51 -12.75
N MET A 159 8.39 4.19 -11.65
CA MET A 159 7.45 5.01 -10.89
C MET A 159 7.96 6.46 -10.83
N GLU A 160 7.05 7.41 -10.64
CA GLU A 160 7.46 8.78 -10.32
C GLU A 160 8.30 8.84 -9.04
N GLN A 161 9.24 9.79 -9.01
CA GLN A 161 9.95 10.11 -7.77
C GLN A 161 9.08 10.97 -6.88
N CYS A 162 8.93 10.55 -5.63
CA CYS A 162 8.32 11.34 -4.57
C CYS A 162 9.39 12.07 -3.76
N HIS A 163 9.03 13.23 -3.23
CA HIS A 163 9.92 14.01 -2.37
C HIS A 163 9.65 13.64 -0.91
N GLY A 164 10.61 12.94 -0.31
CA GLY A 164 10.54 12.49 1.07
C GLY A 164 9.48 11.41 1.33
N ASP A 165 9.35 11.03 2.59
CA ASP A 165 8.34 10.09 3.07
C ASP A 165 7.55 10.66 4.27
N VAL A 166 6.50 9.94 4.70
CA VAL A 166 5.68 10.35 5.86
C VAL A 166 6.55 10.55 7.10
N HIS A 167 7.59 9.73 7.27
CA HIS A 167 8.43 9.77 8.45
C HIS A 167 9.27 11.06 8.46
N GLU A 168 9.95 11.40 7.37
CA GLU A 168 10.67 12.67 7.21
C GLU A 168 9.74 13.87 7.43
N LEU A 169 8.51 13.80 6.91
CA LEU A 169 7.50 14.82 7.14
C LEU A 169 7.18 14.97 8.63
N ILE A 170 6.88 13.87 9.33
CA ILE A 170 6.57 13.89 10.76
C ILE A 170 7.78 14.40 11.57
N GLU A 171 8.99 13.96 11.24
CA GLU A 171 10.23 14.44 11.88
C GLU A 171 10.41 15.95 11.67
N SER A 172 10.13 16.47 10.48
CA SER A 172 10.22 17.92 10.17
C SER A 172 9.21 18.79 10.93
N LEU A 173 8.19 18.18 11.54
CA LEU A 173 7.17 18.85 12.34
C LEU A 173 7.48 18.81 13.84
N ARG A 174 8.49 18.05 14.26
CA ARG A 174 8.93 18.04 15.66
C ARG A 174 9.39 19.44 16.07
N GLY A 175 8.81 19.96 17.15
CA GLY A 175 9.16 21.28 17.71
C GLY A 175 8.46 22.49 17.06
N LYS A 176 7.55 22.28 16.10
CA LYS A 176 6.65 23.32 15.58
C LYS A 176 5.37 23.42 16.42
N ASP A 177 4.55 24.45 16.19
CA ASP A 177 3.25 24.60 16.83
C ASP A 177 2.41 23.33 16.64
N SER A 178 1.82 22.85 17.74
CA SER A 178 0.91 21.71 17.79
C SER A 178 -0.22 21.77 16.75
N GLN A 179 -0.74 22.96 16.45
CA GLN A 179 -1.86 23.12 15.52
C GLN A 179 -1.44 22.90 14.07
N GLU A 180 -0.26 23.40 13.68
CA GLU A 180 0.28 23.19 12.33
C GLU A 180 0.61 21.72 12.10
N HIS A 181 1.22 21.07 13.10
CA HIS A 181 1.51 19.64 13.06
C HIS A 181 0.23 18.81 12.88
N GLU A 182 -0.83 19.09 13.65
CA GLU A 182 -2.09 18.36 13.53
C GLU A 182 -2.73 18.55 12.15
N ASN A 183 -2.69 19.76 11.59
CA ASN A 183 -3.24 20.05 10.28
C ASN A 183 -2.50 19.29 9.16
N VAL A 184 -1.17 19.25 9.20
CA VAL A 184 -0.36 18.51 8.22
C VAL A 184 -0.57 17.01 8.35
N ALA A 185 -0.60 16.47 9.56
CA ALA A 185 -0.88 15.05 9.81
C ALA A 185 -2.28 14.66 9.32
N ARG A 186 -3.30 15.50 9.59
CA ARG A 186 -4.67 15.28 9.12
C ARG A 186 -4.75 15.27 7.60
N ALA A 187 -4.06 16.19 6.93
CA ALA A 187 -4.01 16.24 5.47
C ALA A 187 -3.33 15.00 4.86
N ALA A 188 -2.18 14.59 5.41
CA ALA A 188 -1.48 13.38 4.98
C ALA A 188 -2.34 12.12 5.15
N PHE A 189 -3.00 12.00 6.30
CA PHE A 189 -3.90 10.87 6.58
C PHE A 189 -5.11 10.84 5.65
N ALA A 190 -5.71 11.99 5.35
CA ALA A 190 -6.80 12.09 4.37
C ALA A 190 -6.35 11.62 2.98
N GLN A 191 -5.17 12.05 2.51
CA GLN A 191 -4.61 11.59 1.23
C GLN A 191 -4.39 10.08 1.19
N MET A 192 -3.87 9.50 2.29
CA MET A 192 -3.71 8.04 2.42
C MET A 192 -5.05 7.32 2.33
N LEU A 193 -6.07 7.78 3.06
CA LEU A 193 -7.42 7.19 3.04
C LEU A 193 -8.05 7.26 1.65
N ASP A 194 -7.91 8.39 0.97
CA ASP A 194 -8.39 8.57 -0.40
C ASP A 194 -7.68 7.60 -1.37
N GLY A 195 -6.36 7.45 -1.24
CA GLY A 195 -5.58 6.51 -2.04
C GLY A 195 -6.02 5.06 -1.80
N ILE A 196 -6.17 4.64 -0.54
CA ILE A 196 -6.64 3.30 -0.18
C ILE A 196 -8.08 3.07 -0.70
N SER A 197 -8.95 4.06 -0.53
CA SER A 197 -10.34 4.02 -1.02
C SER A 197 -10.39 3.88 -2.54
N PHE A 198 -9.50 4.57 -3.26
CA PHE A 198 -9.34 4.45 -4.70
C PHE A 198 -8.87 3.05 -5.10
N LEU A 199 -7.83 2.51 -4.44
CA LEU A 199 -7.30 1.17 -4.69
C LEU A 199 -8.35 0.08 -4.39
N HIS A 200 -9.13 0.21 -3.32
CA HIS A 200 -10.21 -0.73 -3.02
C HIS A 200 -11.32 -0.75 -4.09
N ARG A 201 -11.59 0.39 -4.73
CA ARG A 201 -12.60 0.50 -5.79
C ARG A 201 -12.12 -0.09 -7.11
N HIS A 202 -10.84 0.08 -7.45
CA HIS A 202 -10.31 -0.32 -8.76
C HIS A 202 -9.53 -1.63 -8.74
N GLY A 203 -8.88 -1.98 -7.63
CA GLY A 203 -8.10 -3.23 -7.49
C GLY A 203 -8.96 -4.47 -7.64
N LYS A 204 -10.22 -4.43 -7.17
CA LYS A 204 -11.19 -5.52 -7.35
C LYS A 204 -11.54 -5.77 -8.81
N GLN A 205 -11.55 -4.75 -9.68
CA GLN A 205 -11.95 -4.92 -11.07
C GLN A 205 -10.93 -5.70 -11.91
N SER A 206 -9.63 -5.64 -11.55
CA SER A 206 -8.62 -6.45 -12.24
C SER A 206 -8.74 -7.94 -11.92
N GLU A 207 -9.16 -8.29 -10.70
CA GLU A 207 -9.31 -9.69 -10.25
C GLU A 207 -10.43 -10.40 -11.03
N TYR A 208 -11.47 -9.66 -11.44
CA TYR A 208 -12.58 -10.18 -12.27
C TYR A 208 -12.23 -10.40 -13.74
N ARG A 209 -11.17 -9.78 -14.28
CA ARG A 209 -10.80 -9.99 -15.70
C ARG A 209 -10.01 -11.28 -15.94
N ASN A 210 -9.44 -11.88 -14.90
CA ASN A 210 -8.64 -13.11 -15.01
C ASN A 210 -9.30 -14.36 -14.38
N THR A 211 -10.50 -14.24 -13.82
CA THR A 211 -11.25 -15.38 -13.27
C THR A 211 -12.58 -15.56 -13.98
N GLN A 212 -12.55 -16.18 -15.15
CA GLN A 212 -13.64 -17.07 -15.58
C GLN A 212 -13.54 -18.37 -14.76
N CYS A 213 -13.74 -18.28 -13.44
CA CYS A 213 -13.90 -19.42 -12.56
C CYS A 213 -14.81 -19.00 -11.38
N GLY A 214 -15.94 -19.69 -11.26
CA GLY A 214 -17.14 -19.20 -10.59
C GLY A 214 -17.12 -19.15 -9.06
N GLN A 215 -18.11 -18.40 -8.57
CA GLN A 215 -18.78 -18.49 -7.27
C GLN A 215 -18.03 -18.06 -5.99
N SER A 216 -18.34 -16.86 -5.48
CA SER A 216 -19.19 -16.64 -4.27
C SER A 216 -18.88 -15.29 -3.59
N GLU A 217 -19.93 -14.52 -3.26
CA GLU A 217 -19.84 -13.17 -2.65
C GLU A 217 -19.20 -13.15 -1.25
N GLU A 218 -19.06 -14.30 -0.60
CA GLU A 218 -18.48 -14.41 0.75
C GLU A 218 -16.96 -14.22 0.78
N ARG A 219 -16.25 -14.46 -0.34
CA ARG A 219 -14.80 -14.21 -0.44
C ARG A 219 -14.44 -12.72 -0.47
N GLY A 220 -15.38 -11.85 -0.84
CA GLY A 220 -15.16 -10.40 -0.93
C GLY A 220 -14.90 -9.71 0.41
N ARG A 221 -15.27 -10.34 1.54
CA ARG A 221 -14.98 -9.85 2.91
C ARG A 221 -13.66 -10.40 3.44
N ILE A 222 -13.32 -11.64 3.10
CA ILE A 222 -12.03 -12.28 3.44
C ILE A 222 -10.86 -11.58 2.71
N CYS A 223 -11.05 -11.14 1.47
CA CYS A 223 -10.03 -10.38 0.74
C CYS A 223 -9.81 -8.95 1.28
N ARG A 224 -10.83 -8.31 1.88
CA ARG A 224 -10.67 -7.02 2.59
C ARG A 224 -9.82 -7.16 3.85
N LEU A 225 -9.97 -8.28 4.57
CA LEU A 225 -9.15 -8.59 5.74
C LEU A 225 -7.72 -8.92 5.34
N ASN A 226 -7.50 -9.63 4.23
CA ASN A 226 -6.17 -9.94 3.70
C ASN A 226 -5.43 -8.72 3.12
N PHE A 227 -6.11 -7.71 2.56
CA PHE A 227 -5.45 -6.49 2.08
C PHE A 227 -5.01 -5.57 3.22
N LEU A 228 -5.83 -5.46 4.27
CA LEU A 228 -5.45 -4.73 5.49
C LEU A 228 -4.45 -5.52 6.34
N GLN A 229 -4.53 -6.85 6.40
CA GLN A 229 -3.49 -7.70 6.99
C GLN A 229 -2.22 -7.75 6.14
N ALA A 230 -2.29 -7.58 4.82
CA ALA A 230 -1.13 -7.39 3.96
C ALA A 230 -0.50 -6.02 4.24
N LEU A 231 -1.28 -4.94 4.34
CA LEU A 231 -0.77 -3.64 4.82
C LEU A 231 -0.14 -3.73 6.22
N ASN A 232 -0.75 -4.46 7.15
CA ASN A 232 -0.27 -4.59 8.54
C ASN A 232 0.93 -5.57 8.68
N ARG A 233 0.97 -6.66 7.89
CA ARG A 233 2.16 -7.54 7.75
C ARG A 233 3.27 -6.88 6.93
N HIS A 234 2.96 -6.00 5.99
CA HIS A 234 3.95 -5.23 5.21
C HIS A 234 4.60 -4.10 6.01
N ILE A 235 3.92 -3.58 7.02
CA ILE A 235 4.51 -2.69 8.02
C ILE A 235 5.50 -3.44 8.93
N THR A 236 5.34 -4.76 9.10
CA THR A 236 6.16 -5.53 10.06
C THR A 236 7.19 -6.47 9.42
N HIS A 237 6.91 -7.15 8.30
CA HIS A 237 7.86 -8.00 7.58
C HIS A 237 7.53 -8.15 6.07
N SER A 238 8.44 -7.67 5.22
CA SER A 238 8.60 -7.91 3.77
C SER A 238 7.60 -7.26 2.81
N LEU A 239 8.07 -6.28 2.02
CA LEU A 239 7.47 -5.45 0.94
C LEU A 239 6.78 -4.15 1.41
N PRO A 240 7.16 -2.96 0.89
CA PRO A 240 6.63 -1.69 1.35
C PRO A 240 5.58 -1.19 0.37
N ILE A 241 4.31 -1.17 0.80
CA ILE A 241 3.29 -0.30 0.18
C ILE A 241 3.60 1.19 0.48
N CYS A 242 4.58 1.47 1.35
CA CYS A 242 5.03 2.82 1.68
C CYS A 242 5.49 3.65 0.46
N GLY A 243 5.82 3.02 -0.67
CA GLY A 243 6.16 3.70 -1.91
C GLY A 243 4.99 3.96 -2.87
N LEU A 244 3.74 3.67 -2.48
CA LEU A 244 2.56 3.80 -3.37
C LEU A 244 1.71 5.05 -3.13
N PHE A 245 1.97 5.82 -2.08
CA PHE A 245 1.21 7.03 -1.80
C PHE A 245 2.03 8.27 -2.11
N ARG A 246 1.43 9.17 -2.90
CA ARG A 246 2.00 10.48 -3.18
C ARG A 246 1.64 11.40 -2.02
N LEU A 247 2.64 11.87 -1.29
CA LEU A 247 2.46 12.82 -0.19
C LEU A 247 2.94 14.18 -0.65
N PHE A 248 2.01 15.13 -0.68
CA PHE A 248 2.22 16.53 -1.04
C PHE A 248 2.70 16.74 -2.50
N SER A 249 1.97 17.59 -3.21
CA SER A 249 2.32 18.13 -4.54
C SER A 249 1.83 19.55 -4.64
#